data_AF-A0A2D6A1M7-F1
#
_entry.id   AF-A0A2D6A1M7-F1
#
_cell.length_a   1.000
_cell.length_b   1.000
_cell.length_c   1.000
_cell.angle_alpha   90.00
_cell.angle_beta   90.00
_cell.angle_gamma   90.00
#
_symmetry.space_group_name_H-M   'P 1'
#
loop_
_entity.id
_entity.type
_entity.pdbx_description
1 polymer ?
#
loop_
_entity_poly.entity_id
_entity_poly.type
_entity_poly.pdbx_seq_one_letter_code
_entity_poly.pdbx_strand_id
1 'polypeptide(L)'
;MLALSALGVCAATCPAQKRPTGPKQRPLIVAPNPTYPVIQRGGKNIFIDGSLHDWPKTAAILLDTPGQLSGTAHRHWRGMSDLAARGGMLWDEEKLYLWFLIQDDWGRPLPAKDVRGAGLTPPGDCIVLYFDPRRDTRSYGPHDGRKEDREFWIGMSARGQGATVVVRWQRRFATAVRAKDVEARILYDTKVKRYTAEVAIPWQSILPAGMKPSKGLAIDTQIILNDYDSPTDPFAQTRIGWTFGSGPIINPAIYGTLVLVGPTWNSKEPPKKPKLPESKVPSLPDHKYWIDLLTSISAIPATPGTEWLDGKRGELLRTLDKHLAKYPIFDHQQLYALMQREMVREAAGYVAQGAPWFLSNAMREVLRNLTIKHTAKTPSVTALPGRGFLVRSAEGNIAIGPACVHAQRLAPHLDGLIYPNSFDPFDRHDPLSLRVMARSKALLSHISFHLPGYGPLRFEDIVHPGQVVKVGKIVAKMTGTRNDVGKVTPTVGVQLTWPSGFTLVHTSLVTLPDQVEMPKSGRTDVMILDEDHQHADRLIEELKPRVVILEGYFDLPRWSGGLPKTHRLGTVKQVIERFTKLGTEVLLLSPGQEWQAK
;
A
#
# COMPACT_ATOMS: atom_id res chain seq x y z
N MET A 1 -24.30 -37.14 16.90
CA MET A 1 -23.70 -37.26 18.25
C MET A 1 -22.47 -38.16 18.16
N LEU A 2 -21.35 -37.62 17.68
CA LEU A 2 -20.03 -38.25 17.62
C LEU A 2 -18.99 -37.12 17.61
N ALA A 3 -17.93 -37.32 18.38
CA ALA A 3 -17.08 -36.29 18.98
C ALA A 3 -16.31 -35.42 17.96
N LEU A 4 -16.51 -34.10 18.06
CA LEU A 4 -15.69 -33.06 17.45
C LEU A 4 -15.34 -32.03 18.54
N SER A 5 -14.54 -32.45 19.51
CA SER A 5 -14.19 -31.62 20.68
C SER A 5 -12.76 -31.90 21.13
N ALA A 6 -11.78 -31.59 20.28
CA ALA A 6 -10.35 -31.64 20.64
C ALA A 6 -9.45 -30.66 19.85
N LEU A 7 -9.99 -29.62 19.21
CA LEU A 7 -9.19 -28.55 18.56
C LEU A 7 -9.40 -27.18 19.22
N GLY A 8 -9.72 -27.18 20.51
CA GLY A 8 -9.86 -25.97 21.31
C GLY A 8 -8.56 -25.59 22.01
N VAL A 9 -8.09 -24.37 21.73
CA VAL A 9 -7.21 -23.57 22.59
C VAL A 9 -5.74 -24.02 22.68
N CYS A 10 -5.04 -24.02 21.55
CA CYS A 10 -3.65 -23.54 21.55
C CYS A 10 -3.68 -22.02 21.38
N ALA A 11 -4.23 -21.33 22.38
CA ALA A 11 -4.04 -19.89 22.50
C ALA A 11 -2.54 -19.62 22.60
N ALA A 12 -2.05 -18.79 21.69
CA ALA A 12 -0.67 -18.36 21.62
C ALA A 12 -0.25 -17.60 22.89
N THR A 13 0.06 -18.32 23.96
CA THR A 13 1.04 -17.89 24.96
C THR A 13 2.42 -18.23 24.43
N CYS A 14 2.79 -17.70 23.27
CA CYS A 14 4.21 -17.48 23.03
C CYS A 14 4.59 -16.37 24.00
N PRO A 15 5.37 -16.63 25.08
CA PRO A 15 5.88 -15.56 25.91
C PRO A 15 6.55 -14.57 24.96
N ALA A 16 6.19 -13.28 25.06
CA ALA A 16 6.85 -12.23 24.30
C ALA A 16 8.35 -12.47 24.44
N GLN A 17 8.98 -12.90 23.34
CA GLN A 17 10.37 -13.33 23.34
C GLN A 17 11.15 -12.18 23.98
N LYS A 18 11.69 -12.39 25.20
CA LYS A 18 12.43 -11.35 25.92
C LYS A 18 13.46 -10.84 24.90
N ARG A 19 13.33 -9.57 24.48
CA ARG A 19 14.29 -8.95 23.56
C ARG A 19 15.66 -9.20 24.19
N PRO A 20 16.54 -10.01 23.56
CA PRO A 20 17.83 -10.30 24.15
C PRO A 20 18.52 -8.97 24.43
N THR A 21 18.73 -8.69 25.71
CA THR A 21 19.46 -7.52 26.19
C THR A 21 20.93 -7.78 25.89
N GLY A 22 21.36 -7.48 24.66
CA GLY A 22 22.69 -7.73 24.11
C GLY A 22 22.65 -8.81 23.01
N PRO A 23 23.30 -8.63 21.84
CA PRO A 23 24.63 -8.05 21.63
C PRO A 23 24.60 -6.68 20.94
N LYS A 24 25.73 -5.96 20.91
CA LYS A 24 25.94 -4.79 20.03
C LYS A 24 25.42 -5.17 18.64
N GLN A 25 24.37 -4.48 18.15
CA GLN A 25 23.90 -4.67 16.78
C GLN A 25 25.12 -4.55 15.88
N ARG A 26 25.54 -5.65 15.26
CA ARG A 26 26.60 -5.59 14.25
C ARG A 26 26.13 -4.55 13.24
N PRO A 27 26.96 -3.53 12.92
CA PRO A 27 26.57 -2.54 11.94
C PRO A 27 26.12 -3.29 10.69
N LEU A 28 24.90 -2.98 10.23
CA LEU A 28 24.34 -3.61 9.05
C LEU A 28 25.33 -3.33 7.91
N ILE A 29 26.08 -4.34 7.46
CA ILE A 29 26.98 -4.18 6.33
C ILE A 29 26.10 -4.01 5.11
N VAL A 30 25.98 -2.78 4.65
CA VAL A 30 25.19 -2.42 3.47
C VAL A 30 25.90 -2.97 2.25
N ALA A 31 25.31 -3.97 1.59
CA ALA A 31 25.82 -4.41 0.29
C ALA A 31 25.68 -3.24 -0.70
N PRO A 32 26.73 -2.93 -1.47
CA PRO A 32 26.63 -1.93 -2.53
C PRO A 32 25.63 -2.40 -3.58
N ASN A 33 24.93 -1.48 -4.23
CA ASN A 33 24.04 -1.85 -5.33
C ASN A 33 24.83 -2.61 -6.39
N PRO A 34 24.31 -3.76 -6.86
CA PRO A 34 25.02 -4.58 -7.81
C PRO A 34 25.16 -3.88 -9.16
N THR A 35 26.23 -4.21 -9.88
CA THR A 35 26.44 -3.83 -11.28
C THR A 35 26.59 -5.09 -12.09
N TYR A 36 25.89 -5.19 -13.22
CA TYR A 36 25.86 -6.39 -14.05
C TYR A 36 26.24 -6.09 -15.50
N PRO A 37 27.20 -6.83 -16.07
CA PRO A 37 27.58 -6.73 -17.48
C PRO A 37 26.58 -7.47 -18.37
N VAL A 38 25.89 -6.74 -19.26
CA VAL A 38 25.02 -7.32 -20.28
C VAL A 38 25.86 -7.48 -21.54
N ILE A 39 26.16 -8.72 -21.91
CA ILE A 39 27.11 -9.04 -22.99
C ILE A 39 26.39 -8.92 -24.34
N GLN A 40 27.02 -8.27 -25.32
CA GLN A 40 26.47 -8.22 -26.67
C GLN A 40 26.47 -9.64 -27.26
N ARG A 41 25.33 -10.12 -27.77
CA ARG A 41 25.21 -11.51 -28.26
C ARG A 41 26.10 -11.80 -29.47
N GLY A 42 26.52 -10.76 -30.19
CA GLY A 42 27.30 -10.87 -31.44
C GLY A 42 26.48 -11.54 -32.54
N GLY A 43 27.09 -12.41 -33.32
CA GLY A 43 26.42 -13.16 -34.40
C GLY A 43 25.56 -14.35 -33.94
N LYS A 44 25.39 -14.58 -32.63
CA LYS A 44 24.62 -15.72 -32.12
C LYS A 44 23.13 -15.44 -32.21
N ASN A 45 22.37 -16.34 -32.82
CA ASN A 45 20.91 -16.27 -32.82
C ASN A 45 20.38 -16.83 -31.50
N ILE A 46 19.49 -16.08 -30.86
CA ILE A 46 18.83 -16.47 -29.61
C ILE A 46 17.34 -16.65 -29.91
N PHE A 47 16.83 -17.86 -29.70
CA PHE A 47 15.44 -18.24 -29.93
C PHE A 47 14.68 -18.27 -28.61
N ILE A 48 13.54 -17.58 -28.51
CA ILE A 48 12.73 -17.54 -27.29
C ILE A 48 11.75 -18.73 -27.29
N ASP A 49 12.27 -19.94 -27.06
CA ASP A 49 11.54 -21.20 -27.23
C ASP A 49 11.35 -22.03 -25.94
N GLY A 50 11.97 -21.60 -24.85
CA GLY A 50 12.00 -22.22 -23.52
C GLY A 50 13.24 -23.09 -23.27
N SER A 51 14.23 -23.09 -24.16
CA SER A 51 15.45 -23.90 -24.11
C SER A 51 16.72 -23.04 -24.09
N LEU A 52 17.56 -23.23 -23.06
CA LEU A 52 18.80 -22.44 -22.90
C LEU A 52 19.99 -22.94 -23.74
N HIS A 53 19.77 -23.77 -24.76
CA HIS A 53 20.81 -24.49 -25.49
C HIS A 53 21.69 -23.59 -26.38
N ASP A 54 21.10 -22.53 -26.94
CA ASP A 54 21.73 -21.52 -27.80
C ASP A 54 22.34 -20.37 -27.00
N TRP A 55 22.04 -20.28 -25.70
CA TRP A 55 22.57 -19.24 -24.83
C TRP A 55 24.06 -19.45 -24.54
N PRO A 56 24.91 -18.42 -24.73
CA PRO A 56 26.27 -18.44 -24.25
C PRO A 56 26.31 -18.46 -22.72
N LYS A 57 27.46 -18.87 -22.17
CA LYS A 57 27.77 -18.61 -20.76
C LYS A 57 27.82 -17.10 -20.53
N THR A 58 26.92 -16.60 -19.70
CA THR A 58 26.93 -15.21 -19.20
C THR A 58 27.42 -15.16 -17.76
N ALA A 59 27.67 -13.96 -17.25
CA ALA A 59 27.65 -13.76 -15.80
C ALA A 59 26.29 -14.23 -15.25
N ALA A 60 26.26 -14.74 -14.02
CA ALA A 60 25.02 -15.19 -13.39
C ALA A 60 24.45 -14.08 -12.52
N ILE A 61 23.17 -13.78 -12.69
CA ILE A 61 22.37 -13.10 -11.67
C ILE A 61 21.86 -14.19 -10.74
N LEU A 62 22.20 -14.12 -9.46
CA LEU A 62 21.78 -15.08 -8.44
C LEU A 62 20.76 -14.42 -7.50
N LEU A 63 19.64 -15.10 -7.28
CA LEU A 63 18.57 -14.77 -6.35
C LEU A 63 18.34 -15.98 -5.45
N ASP A 64 19.16 -16.14 -4.42
CA ASP A 64 19.20 -17.37 -3.61
C ASP A 64 19.52 -17.11 -2.13
N THR A 65 19.63 -15.85 -1.71
CA THR A 65 20.00 -15.51 -0.34
C THR A 65 18.85 -14.87 0.45
N PRO A 66 18.78 -15.09 1.78
CA PRO A 66 17.78 -14.44 2.63
C PRO A 66 17.79 -12.91 2.57
N GLY A 67 18.94 -12.30 2.29
CA GLY A 67 19.06 -10.84 2.19
C GLY A 67 18.26 -10.25 1.03
N GLN A 68 18.06 -11.06 -0.02
CA GLN A 68 17.31 -10.70 -1.24
C GLN A 68 15.80 -10.90 -1.09
N LEU A 69 15.34 -11.41 0.06
CA LEU A 69 13.92 -11.55 0.31
C LEU A 69 13.28 -10.23 0.72
N SER A 70 12.01 -10.11 0.38
CA SER A 70 11.19 -8.95 0.69
C SER A 70 10.03 -9.32 1.62
N GLY A 71 9.82 -8.53 2.68
CA GLY A 71 8.68 -8.64 3.58
C GLY A 71 8.42 -10.01 4.25
N THR A 72 7.18 -10.51 4.14
CA THR A 72 6.69 -11.77 4.76
C THR A 72 7.42 -13.03 4.31
N ALA A 73 8.20 -12.94 3.23
CA ALA A 73 9.06 -14.02 2.75
C ALA A 73 9.92 -14.63 3.87
N HIS A 74 10.32 -13.89 4.91
CA HIS A 74 11.12 -14.46 6.00
C HIS A 74 10.42 -15.58 6.82
N ARG A 75 9.10 -15.73 6.70
CA ARG A 75 8.35 -16.84 7.34
C ARG A 75 7.78 -17.85 6.35
N HIS A 76 7.67 -17.47 5.08
CA HIS A 76 7.16 -18.34 4.02
C HIS A 76 8.29 -19.01 3.23
N TRP A 77 9.40 -18.30 3.02
CA TRP A 77 10.58 -18.79 2.33
C TRP A 77 11.27 -19.91 3.11
N ARG A 78 11.16 -21.14 2.62
CA ARG A 78 11.73 -22.34 3.24
C ARG A 78 13.14 -22.70 2.75
N GLY A 79 13.78 -21.79 2.02
CA GLY A 79 15.12 -21.96 1.45
C GLY A 79 15.09 -22.03 -0.08
N MET A 80 16.22 -22.36 -0.69
CA MET A 80 16.36 -22.34 -2.15
C MET A 80 15.45 -23.34 -2.90
N SER A 81 14.94 -24.37 -2.22
CA SER A 81 13.98 -25.31 -2.80
C SER A 81 12.57 -24.73 -2.95
N ASP A 82 12.29 -23.67 -2.20
CA ASP A 82 11.02 -22.96 -2.17
C ASP A 82 11.01 -21.91 -3.28
N LEU A 83 11.92 -20.93 -3.20
CA LEU A 83 12.12 -19.95 -4.26
C LEU A 83 13.61 -19.63 -4.41
N ALA A 84 14.15 -19.87 -5.60
CA ALA A 84 15.48 -19.39 -5.98
C ALA A 84 15.58 -19.22 -7.48
N ALA A 85 16.48 -18.36 -7.93
CA ALA A 85 16.72 -18.19 -9.34
C ALA A 85 18.18 -17.94 -9.69
N ARG A 86 18.53 -18.41 -10.88
CA ARG A 86 19.72 -18.01 -11.60
C ARG A 86 19.34 -17.55 -12.99
N GLY A 87 19.95 -16.47 -13.46
CA GLY A 87 19.65 -15.95 -14.78
C GLY A 87 20.84 -15.24 -15.40
N GLY A 88 20.61 -14.73 -16.60
CA GLY A 88 21.59 -13.96 -17.34
C GLY A 88 20.92 -13.07 -18.37
N MET A 89 21.70 -12.16 -18.94
CA MET A 89 21.22 -11.20 -19.94
C MET A 89 22.22 -11.02 -21.07
N LEU A 90 21.68 -10.78 -22.26
CA LEU A 90 22.41 -10.39 -23.47
C LEU A 90 21.75 -9.17 -24.11
N TRP A 91 22.44 -8.53 -25.04
CA TRP A 91 21.85 -7.48 -25.86
C TRP A 91 22.33 -7.50 -27.30
N ASP A 92 21.55 -6.86 -28.17
CA ASP A 92 21.96 -6.39 -29.49
C ASP A 92 21.36 -5.00 -29.77
N GLU A 93 21.48 -4.51 -30.99
CA GLU A 93 20.98 -3.20 -31.43
C GLU A 93 19.44 -3.07 -31.33
N GLU A 94 18.70 -4.18 -31.26
CA GLU A 94 17.24 -4.21 -31.33
C GLU A 94 16.58 -4.55 -30.00
N LYS A 95 17.16 -5.47 -29.22
CA LYS A 95 16.54 -6.09 -28.06
C LYS A 95 17.52 -6.31 -26.89
N LEU A 96 16.93 -6.33 -25.69
CA LEU A 96 17.49 -6.91 -24.49
C LEU A 96 16.95 -8.34 -24.33
N TYR A 97 17.83 -9.31 -24.15
CA TYR A 97 17.47 -10.71 -23.95
C TYR A 97 17.74 -11.11 -22.51
N LEU A 98 16.84 -11.86 -21.89
CA LEU A 98 16.96 -12.34 -20.52
C LEU A 98 16.57 -13.81 -20.45
N TRP A 99 17.27 -14.57 -19.61
CA TRP A 99 16.89 -15.94 -19.25
C TRP A 99 16.93 -16.15 -17.74
N PHE A 100 16.04 -17.01 -17.24
CA PHE A 100 16.01 -17.44 -15.86
C PHE A 100 15.70 -18.93 -15.75
N LEU A 101 16.38 -19.59 -14.81
CA LEU A 101 15.99 -20.87 -14.23
C LEU A 101 15.51 -20.59 -12.82
N ILE A 102 14.22 -20.84 -12.56
CA ILE A 102 13.54 -20.51 -11.31
C ILE A 102 13.09 -21.80 -10.65
N GLN A 103 13.56 -22.03 -9.44
CA GLN A 103 13.04 -23.06 -8.55
C GLN A 103 11.82 -22.50 -7.84
N ASP A 104 10.71 -23.21 -7.90
CA ASP A 104 9.41 -22.82 -7.33
C ASP A 104 8.57 -24.09 -7.14
N ASP A 105 7.95 -24.27 -5.97
CA ASP A 105 7.27 -25.52 -5.62
C ASP A 105 5.82 -25.59 -6.10
N TRP A 106 5.24 -24.43 -6.46
CA TRP A 106 3.90 -24.27 -7.00
C TRP A 106 3.89 -23.23 -8.14
N GLY A 107 2.72 -22.97 -8.73
CA GLY A 107 2.65 -22.28 -10.00
C GLY A 107 1.28 -21.75 -10.36
N ARG A 108 0.99 -20.57 -9.85
CA ARG A 108 -0.18 -19.74 -10.15
C ARG A 108 0.06 -18.90 -11.41
N PRO A 109 -0.66 -19.19 -12.52
CA PRO A 109 -0.49 -18.42 -13.74
C PRO A 109 -1.13 -17.02 -13.65
N LEU A 110 -0.65 -16.10 -14.49
CA LEU A 110 -1.28 -14.82 -14.74
C LEU A 110 -2.60 -14.97 -15.54
N PRO A 111 -3.62 -14.13 -15.26
CA PRO A 111 -4.87 -14.09 -16.01
C PRO A 111 -4.67 -13.79 -17.50
N ALA A 112 -5.26 -14.61 -18.37
CA ALA A 112 -5.02 -14.53 -19.81
C ALA A 112 -5.88 -13.50 -20.58
N LYS A 113 -7.01 -13.07 -20.02
CA LYS A 113 -8.00 -12.20 -20.69
C LYS A 113 -8.15 -10.84 -20.03
N ASP A 114 -8.00 -10.76 -18.72
CA ASP A 114 -8.25 -9.54 -17.96
C ASP A 114 -6.99 -9.01 -17.28
N VAL A 115 -6.09 -8.46 -18.09
CA VAL A 115 -4.95 -7.69 -17.57
C VAL A 115 -5.37 -6.32 -17.05
N ARG A 116 -6.56 -5.81 -17.40
CA ARG A 116 -7.07 -4.53 -16.90
C ARG A 116 -7.68 -4.65 -15.49
N GLY A 117 -8.25 -5.80 -15.17
CA GLY A 117 -8.63 -6.23 -13.83
C GLY A 117 -7.50 -6.92 -13.07
N ALA A 118 -6.31 -7.07 -13.66
CA ALA A 118 -5.13 -7.41 -12.88
C ALA A 118 -4.98 -6.31 -11.82
N GLY A 119 -5.01 -6.72 -10.55
CA GLY A 119 -4.90 -5.80 -9.45
C GLY A 119 -3.57 -5.03 -9.46
N LEU A 120 -3.35 -4.30 -8.38
CA LEU A 120 -2.22 -3.38 -8.21
C LEU A 120 -0.87 -4.11 -8.13
N THR A 121 -0.92 -5.43 -7.97
CA THR A 121 0.20 -6.36 -7.99
C THR A 121 -0.12 -7.48 -8.98
N PRO A 122 0.90 -8.08 -9.62
CA PRO A 122 0.68 -9.22 -10.52
C PRO A 122 -0.02 -10.35 -9.76
N PRO A 123 -1.19 -10.84 -10.18
CA PRO A 123 -2.02 -11.77 -9.39
C PRO A 123 -1.61 -13.25 -9.57
N GLY A 124 -0.31 -13.52 -9.69
CA GLY A 124 0.28 -14.84 -9.88
C GLY A 124 1.80 -14.80 -10.00
N ASP A 125 2.40 -15.97 -10.18
CA ASP A 125 3.85 -16.14 -10.28
C ASP A 125 4.38 -15.48 -11.53
N CYS A 126 5.35 -14.61 -11.33
CA CYS A 126 5.88 -13.80 -12.39
C CYS A 126 7.25 -13.23 -12.08
N ILE A 127 7.97 -12.93 -13.15
CA ILE A 127 9.12 -12.04 -13.15
C ILE A 127 8.60 -10.61 -13.31
N VAL A 128 8.98 -9.74 -12.38
CA VAL A 128 8.77 -8.29 -12.48
C VAL A 128 10.09 -7.61 -12.79
N LEU A 129 10.13 -6.86 -13.88
CA LEU A 129 11.28 -6.08 -14.31
C LEU A 129 10.97 -4.60 -14.23
N TYR A 130 11.82 -3.85 -13.53
CA TYR A 130 11.81 -2.38 -13.52
C TYR A 130 13.01 -1.86 -14.30
N PHE A 131 12.83 -0.77 -15.04
CA PHE A 131 13.91 -0.06 -15.72
C PHE A 131 13.82 1.43 -15.43
N ASP A 132 14.92 2.04 -15.01
CA ASP A 132 15.20 3.47 -15.10
C ASP A 132 16.29 3.65 -16.18
N PRO A 133 15.89 3.95 -17.42
CA PRO A 133 16.82 4.06 -18.54
C PRO A 133 17.75 5.28 -18.44
N ARG A 134 17.36 6.32 -17.68
CA ARG A 134 18.15 7.55 -17.53
C ARG A 134 18.99 7.57 -16.27
N ARG A 135 18.77 6.64 -15.35
CA ARG A 135 19.43 6.60 -14.04
C ARG A 135 19.22 7.92 -13.29
N ASP A 136 18.04 8.51 -13.46
CA ASP A 136 17.67 9.82 -12.91
C ASP A 136 16.79 9.71 -11.66
N THR A 137 16.39 8.49 -11.31
CA THR A 137 15.63 8.22 -10.10
C THR A 137 16.51 8.39 -8.88
N ARG A 138 16.02 9.16 -7.90
CA ARG A 138 16.68 9.34 -6.60
C ARG A 138 15.90 8.70 -5.46
N SER A 139 14.61 8.41 -5.67
CA SER A 139 13.72 7.83 -4.66
C SER A 139 12.38 7.35 -5.25
N TYR A 140 11.58 6.66 -4.43
CA TYR A 140 10.15 6.41 -4.71
C TYR A 140 9.31 7.68 -4.48
N GLY A 141 8.09 7.68 -5.01
CA GLY A 141 7.14 8.79 -4.91
C GLY A 141 7.11 9.71 -6.13
N PRO A 142 6.71 10.99 -5.97
CA PRO A 142 6.34 11.91 -7.06
C PRO A 142 7.54 12.46 -7.86
N HIS A 143 8.67 11.74 -7.89
CA HIS A 143 9.88 12.20 -8.55
C HIS A 143 9.69 12.24 -10.07
N ASP A 144 9.80 13.44 -10.66
CA ASP A 144 9.55 13.66 -12.09
C ASP A 144 10.48 12.87 -13.02
N GLY A 145 11.69 12.50 -12.56
CA GLY A 145 12.61 11.66 -13.35
C GLY A 145 12.03 10.30 -13.73
N ARG A 146 11.12 9.78 -12.88
CA ARG A 146 10.52 8.45 -13.05
C ARG A 146 9.43 8.37 -14.11
N LYS A 147 9.18 9.45 -14.85
CA LYS A 147 8.22 9.45 -15.97
C LYS A 147 8.63 8.46 -17.07
N GLU A 148 9.93 8.21 -17.19
CA GLU A 148 10.48 7.26 -18.17
C GLU A 148 10.71 5.86 -17.62
N ASP A 149 10.34 5.61 -16.35
CA ASP A 149 10.41 4.25 -15.80
C ASP A 149 9.53 3.30 -16.62
N ARG A 150 9.99 2.07 -16.76
CA ARG A 150 9.24 0.98 -17.42
C ARG A 150 9.14 -0.20 -16.46
N GLU A 151 7.96 -0.78 -16.39
CA GLU A 151 7.69 -1.97 -15.59
C GLU A 151 7.04 -3.05 -16.45
N PHE A 152 7.56 -4.27 -16.36
CA PHE A 152 7.05 -5.44 -17.06
C PHE A 152 6.74 -6.56 -16.08
N TRP A 153 5.59 -7.20 -16.23
CA TRP A 153 5.21 -8.43 -15.53
C TRP A 153 5.16 -9.57 -16.54
N ILE A 154 5.95 -10.60 -16.31
CA ILE A 154 6.14 -11.70 -17.24
C ILE A 154 5.87 -13.00 -16.48
N GLY A 155 4.80 -13.70 -16.85
CA GLY A 155 4.36 -14.91 -16.16
C GLY A 155 3.65 -15.88 -17.08
N MET A 156 3.47 -17.12 -16.60
CA MET A 156 2.73 -18.12 -17.36
C MET A 156 1.28 -17.71 -17.55
N SER A 157 0.72 -18.05 -18.70
CA SER A 157 -0.70 -17.84 -18.98
C SER A 157 -1.53 -18.98 -18.43
N ALA A 158 -2.72 -18.66 -17.92
CA ALA A 158 -3.71 -19.67 -17.56
C ALA A 158 -4.22 -20.52 -18.75
N ARG A 159 -3.78 -20.25 -19.98
CA ARG A 159 -4.13 -21.01 -21.20
C ARG A 159 -3.35 -22.33 -21.37
N GLY A 160 -2.34 -22.59 -20.55
CA GLY A 160 -1.56 -23.83 -20.58
C GLY A 160 -0.04 -23.60 -20.70
N GLN A 161 0.72 -24.70 -20.67
CA GLN A 161 2.19 -24.65 -20.72
C GLN A 161 2.71 -23.94 -21.98
N GLY A 162 3.76 -23.13 -21.81
CA GLY A 162 4.39 -22.37 -22.88
C GLY A 162 3.61 -21.12 -23.33
N ALA A 163 2.34 -20.96 -22.96
CA ALA A 163 1.66 -19.69 -23.17
C ALA A 163 2.13 -18.68 -22.12
N THR A 164 2.59 -17.51 -22.56
CA THR A 164 3.09 -16.45 -21.67
C THR A 164 2.18 -15.21 -21.73
N VAL A 165 2.07 -14.51 -20.61
CA VAL A 165 1.48 -13.18 -20.53
C VAL A 165 2.58 -12.18 -20.19
N VAL A 166 2.70 -11.13 -21.02
CA VAL A 166 3.54 -9.98 -20.72
C VAL A 166 2.64 -8.76 -20.56
N VAL A 167 2.73 -8.14 -19.39
CA VAL A 167 2.05 -6.89 -19.06
C VAL A 167 3.09 -5.79 -18.94
N ARG A 168 2.84 -4.66 -19.58
CA ARG A 168 3.55 -3.41 -19.31
C ARG A 168 2.68 -2.58 -18.38
N TRP A 169 3.23 -2.19 -17.26
CA TRP A 169 2.53 -1.41 -16.25
C TRP A 169 2.86 0.08 -16.39
N GLN A 170 1.84 0.93 -16.37
CA GLN A 170 1.96 2.38 -16.42
C GLN A 170 1.81 2.95 -15.01
N ARG A 171 2.93 3.12 -14.32
CA ARG A 171 3.02 3.59 -12.94
C ARG A 171 2.17 4.84 -12.63
N ARG A 172 2.19 5.86 -13.49
CA ARG A 172 1.47 7.12 -13.24
C ARG A 172 -0.05 6.96 -13.24
N PHE A 173 -0.55 6.10 -14.11
CA PHE A 173 -1.99 5.90 -14.30
C PHE A 173 -2.53 4.69 -13.55
N ALA A 174 -1.64 3.89 -12.94
CA ALA A 174 -1.96 2.60 -12.35
C ALA A 174 -2.72 1.67 -13.31
N THR A 175 -2.29 1.64 -14.57
CA THR A 175 -2.92 0.83 -15.63
C THR A 175 -1.97 -0.24 -16.17
N ALA A 176 -2.52 -1.43 -16.38
CA ALA A 176 -1.86 -2.53 -17.09
C ALA A 176 -2.26 -2.53 -18.56
N VAL A 177 -1.28 -2.68 -19.44
CA VAL A 177 -1.51 -2.98 -20.86
C VAL A 177 -0.72 -4.21 -21.27
N ARG A 178 -1.28 -5.04 -22.14
CA ARG A 178 -0.52 -6.18 -22.67
C ARG A 178 0.63 -5.65 -23.55
N ALA A 179 1.85 -6.09 -23.30
CA ALA A 179 3.01 -5.80 -24.15
C ALA A 179 3.04 -6.84 -25.27
N LYS A 180 2.63 -6.45 -26.48
CA LYS A 180 2.59 -7.35 -27.65
C LYS A 180 3.91 -7.39 -28.40
N ASP A 181 4.75 -6.39 -28.16
CA ASP A 181 6.08 -6.18 -28.71
C ASP A 181 7.15 -6.95 -27.96
N VAL A 182 6.84 -7.51 -26.79
CA VAL A 182 7.76 -8.34 -26.01
C VAL A 182 7.51 -9.81 -26.30
N GLU A 183 8.57 -10.52 -26.69
CA GLU A 183 8.58 -11.95 -26.90
C GLU A 183 8.97 -12.64 -25.60
N ALA A 184 8.20 -13.62 -25.14
CA ALA A 184 8.49 -14.33 -23.90
C ALA A 184 7.96 -15.75 -23.92
N ARG A 185 8.75 -16.68 -23.37
CA ARG A 185 8.39 -18.09 -23.22
C ARG A 185 8.73 -18.54 -21.80
N ILE A 186 7.76 -19.15 -21.14
CA ILE A 186 7.97 -19.79 -19.84
C ILE A 186 7.49 -21.24 -19.91
N LEU A 187 8.40 -22.17 -19.60
CA LEU A 187 8.13 -23.59 -19.46
C LEU A 187 8.26 -23.98 -17.99
N TYR A 188 7.33 -24.80 -17.50
CA TYR A 188 7.38 -25.36 -16.15
C TYR A 188 7.57 -26.87 -16.22
N ASP A 189 8.68 -27.37 -15.70
CA ASP A 189 8.91 -28.79 -15.51
C ASP A 189 8.34 -29.20 -14.15
N THR A 190 7.21 -29.92 -14.18
CA THR A 190 6.50 -30.38 -12.98
C THR A 190 7.26 -31.47 -12.21
N LYS A 191 8.19 -32.19 -12.84
CA LYS A 191 8.95 -33.27 -12.19
C LYS A 191 10.04 -32.71 -11.30
N VAL A 192 10.76 -31.70 -11.81
CA VAL A 192 11.84 -31.04 -11.04
C VAL A 192 11.39 -29.72 -10.40
N LYS A 193 10.11 -29.34 -10.58
CA LYS A 193 9.50 -28.12 -10.05
C LYS A 193 10.32 -26.88 -10.38
N ARG A 194 10.50 -26.64 -11.68
CA ARG A 194 11.38 -25.56 -12.17
C ARG A 194 10.80 -24.87 -13.38
N TYR A 195 10.86 -23.55 -13.40
CA TYR A 195 10.62 -22.76 -14.58
C TYR A 195 11.91 -22.51 -15.37
N THR A 196 11.80 -22.60 -16.69
CA THR A 196 12.72 -21.95 -17.62
C THR A 196 11.98 -20.80 -18.27
N ALA A 197 12.49 -19.59 -18.09
CA ALA A 197 11.92 -18.37 -18.68
C ALA A 197 12.93 -17.73 -19.61
N GLU A 198 12.48 -17.35 -20.79
CA GLU A 198 13.23 -16.60 -21.79
C GLU A 198 12.40 -15.42 -22.28
N VAL A 199 13.06 -14.29 -22.47
CA VAL A 199 12.39 -13.03 -22.78
C VAL A 199 13.27 -12.21 -23.72
N ALA A 200 12.68 -11.60 -24.74
CA ALA A 200 13.31 -10.60 -25.58
C ALA A 200 12.45 -9.31 -25.60
N ILE A 201 13.01 -8.23 -25.09
CA ILE A 201 12.36 -6.93 -24.94
C ILE A 201 12.99 -5.95 -25.94
N PRO A 202 12.23 -5.40 -26.90
CA PRO A 202 12.75 -4.38 -27.80
C PRO A 202 13.23 -3.14 -27.03
N TRP A 203 14.34 -2.53 -27.47
CA TRP A 203 14.87 -1.35 -26.81
C TRP A 203 13.92 -0.16 -26.84
N GLN A 204 13.10 -0.02 -27.88
CA GLN A 204 12.05 1.01 -27.95
C GLN A 204 11.00 0.90 -26.83
N SER A 205 10.89 -0.27 -26.20
CA SER A 205 9.97 -0.53 -25.09
C SER A 205 10.60 -0.15 -23.74
N ILE A 206 11.93 -0.04 -23.68
CA ILE A 206 12.72 0.28 -22.48
C ILE A 206 13.21 1.73 -22.51
N LEU A 207 13.86 2.14 -23.61
CA LEU A 207 14.55 3.41 -23.76
C LEU A 207 13.58 4.51 -24.20
N PRO A 208 13.78 5.76 -23.74
CA PRO A 208 13.02 6.91 -24.24
C PRO A 208 13.39 7.22 -25.70
N ALA A 209 12.50 7.94 -26.39
CA ALA A 209 12.74 8.38 -27.77
C ALA A 209 14.09 9.12 -27.91
N GLY A 210 14.84 8.82 -28.97
CA GLY A 210 16.15 9.39 -29.26
C GLY A 210 17.33 8.70 -28.56
N MET A 211 17.07 7.81 -27.60
CA MET A 211 18.11 7.01 -26.95
C MET A 211 18.26 5.65 -27.65
N LYS A 212 19.51 5.23 -27.89
CA LYS A 212 19.82 3.96 -28.57
C LYS A 212 20.72 3.09 -27.69
N PRO A 213 20.58 1.76 -27.76
CA PRO A 213 21.53 0.86 -27.11
C PRO A 213 22.92 1.05 -27.72
N SER A 214 23.95 1.05 -26.88
CA SER A 214 25.34 1.11 -27.33
C SER A 214 26.26 0.57 -26.23
N LYS A 215 27.45 0.11 -26.62
CA LYS A 215 28.47 -0.31 -25.66
C LYS A 215 28.79 0.85 -24.70
N GLY A 216 28.77 0.56 -23.40
CA GLY A 216 28.97 1.53 -22.33
C GLY A 216 27.68 2.19 -21.84
N LEU A 217 26.54 2.00 -22.52
CA LEU A 217 25.26 2.42 -22.01
C LEU A 217 25.00 1.74 -20.66
N ALA A 218 24.59 2.54 -19.67
CA ALA A 218 24.17 2.04 -18.38
C ALA A 218 22.73 2.42 -18.11
N ILE A 219 21.94 1.44 -17.69
CA ILE A 219 20.56 1.61 -17.25
C ILE A 219 20.39 0.97 -15.89
N ASP A 220 19.54 1.54 -15.05
CA ASP A 220 19.28 1.00 -13.73
C ASP A 220 18.06 0.05 -13.81
N THR A 221 18.13 -1.12 -13.17
CA THR A 221 17.07 -2.13 -13.16
C THR A 221 16.85 -2.77 -11.79
N GLN A 222 15.65 -3.30 -11.59
CA GLN A 222 15.35 -4.25 -10.53
C GLN A 222 14.62 -5.46 -11.12
N ILE A 223 14.96 -6.63 -10.59
CA ILE A 223 14.39 -7.91 -10.98
C ILE A 223 13.79 -8.52 -9.73
N ILE A 224 12.51 -8.87 -9.79
CA ILE A 224 11.79 -9.48 -8.67
C ILE A 224 11.07 -10.72 -9.17
N LEU A 225 11.18 -11.81 -8.44
CA LEU A 225 10.29 -12.95 -8.61
C LEU A 225 9.23 -12.87 -7.52
N ASN A 226 7.97 -12.87 -7.95
CA ASN A 226 6.84 -13.05 -7.05
C ASN A 226 6.45 -14.52 -7.06
N ASP A 227 6.30 -15.06 -5.86
CA ASP A 227 5.92 -16.42 -5.58
C ASP A 227 4.64 -16.40 -4.73
N TYR A 228 3.60 -16.99 -5.31
CA TYR A 228 2.30 -17.18 -4.73
C TYR A 228 2.19 -18.63 -4.29
N ASP A 229 1.94 -18.84 -2.99
CA ASP A 229 1.67 -20.13 -2.34
C ASP A 229 0.16 -20.40 -2.14
N SER A 230 -0.70 -19.42 -2.47
CA SER A 230 -2.16 -19.54 -2.31
C SER A 230 -2.94 -19.14 -3.57
N PRO A 231 -4.02 -19.89 -3.92
CA PRO A 231 -4.87 -19.56 -5.06
C PRO A 231 -5.79 -18.37 -4.81
N THR A 232 -6.07 -18.05 -3.55
CA THR A 232 -7.04 -17.01 -3.19
C THR A 232 -6.40 -15.74 -2.66
N ASP A 233 -5.11 -15.79 -2.32
CA ASP A 233 -4.42 -14.62 -1.81
C ASP A 233 -4.19 -13.58 -2.92
N PRO A 234 -4.57 -12.30 -2.75
CA PRO A 234 -4.33 -11.27 -3.75
C PRO A 234 -2.86 -10.80 -3.85
N PHE A 235 -1.97 -11.24 -2.96
CA PHE A 235 -0.56 -10.83 -2.91
C PHE A 235 0.39 -12.03 -2.78
N ALA A 236 1.60 -11.89 -3.32
CA ALA A 236 2.64 -12.91 -3.27
C ALA A 236 3.08 -13.15 -1.81
N GLN A 237 3.21 -14.40 -1.40
CA GLN A 237 3.69 -14.78 -0.06
C GLN A 237 5.19 -14.57 0.07
N THR A 238 5.91 -14.88 -1.01
CA THR A 238 7.35 -14.74 -1.11
C THR A 238 7.71 -13.82 -2.28
N ARG A 239 8.68 -12.93 -2.06
CA ARG A 239 9.27 -12.10 -3.11
C ARG A 239 10.78 -12.12 -2.93
N ILE A 240 11.52 -12.49 -3.97
CA ILE A 240 12.97 -12.41 -3.99
C ILE A 240 13.42 -11.44 -5.08
N GLY A 241 14.33 -10.54 -4.76
CA GLY A 241 14.70 -9.45 -5.66
C GLY A 241 16.18 -9.12 -5.65
N TRP A 242 16.70 -8.73 -6.81
CA TRP A 242 18.13 -8.55 -7.02
C TRP A 242 18.75 -7.50 -6.11
N THR A 243 18.05 -6.38 -5.88
CA THR A 243 18.53 -5.30 -4.99
C THR A 243 17.88 -5.24 -3.62
N PHE A 244 17.01 -6.18 -3.23
CA PHE A 244 16.42 -6.18 -1.88
C PHE A 244 17.45 -6.39 -0.76
N GLY A 245 18.60 -7.02 -1.08
CA GLY A 245 19.73 -7.11 -0.15
C GLY A 245 20.59 -5.85 -0.06
N SER A 246 20.32 -4.83 -0.88
CA SER A 246 21.10 -3.59 -0.92
C SER A 246 20.49 -2.53 0.00
N GLY A 247 21.35 -1.74 0.66
CA GLY A 247 20.91 -0.67 1.56
C GLY A 247 20.50 -1.12 2.98
N PRO A 248 20.52 -0.21 3.98
CA PRO A 248 19.98 -0.49 5.32
C PRO A 248 18.44 -0.51 5.34
N ILE A 249 17.82 0.08 4.33
CA ILE A 249 16.38 0.11 4.05
C ILE A 249 16.21 -0.37 2.62
N ILE A 250 15.21 -1.23 2.35
CA ILE A 250 14.83 -1.54 0.96
C ILE A 250 14.12 -0.30 0.44
N ASN A 251 14.88 0.60 -0.17
CA ASN A 251 14.31 1.66 -0.99
C ASN A 251 14.17 1.05 -2.37
N PRO A 252 12.95 0.80 -2.86
CA PRO A 252 12.82 0.11 -4.12
C PRO A 252 13.39 0.92 -5.28
N ALA A 253 13.76 2.21 -5.12
CA ALA A 253 14.37 3.05 -6.15
C ALA A 253 15.88 2.79 -6.27
N ILE A 254 16.41 1.99 -5.34
CA ILE A 254 17.77 1.50 -5.38
C ILE A 254 17.78 0.33 -6.33
N TYR A 255 18.00 0.65 -7.59
CA TYR A 255 18.20 -0.31 -8.66
C TYR A 255 19.67 -0.70 -8.78
N GLY A 256 19.89 -1.88 -9.34
CA GLY A 256 21.20 -2.34 -9.78
C GLY A 256 21.48 -1.74 -11.15
N THR A 257 22.75 -1.62 -11.53
CA THR A 257 23.10 -1.00 -12.82
C THR A 257 23.46 -2.08 -13.82
N LEU A 258 22.71 -2.17 -14.92
CA LEU A 258 23.12 -2.91 -16.11
C LEU A 258 24.09 -2.05 -16.91
N VAL A 259 25.19 -2.63 -17.38
CA VAL A 259 26.12 -1.98 -18.30
C VAL A 259 26.26 -2.82 -19.56
N LEU A 260 25.93 -2.23 -20.71
CA LEU A 260 26.06 -2.90 -22.00
C LEU A 260 27.55 -3.01 -22.38
N VAL A 261 28.04 -4.24 -22.52
CA VAL A 261 29.44 -4.52 -22.86
C VAL A 261 29.53 -5.23 -24.21
N GLY A 262 30.71 -5.16 -24.84
CA GLY A 262 30.94 -5.81 -26.14
C GLY A 262 31.00 -7.35 -26.05
N PRO A 263 31.04 -8.05 -27.19
CA PRO A 263 31.00 -9.51 -27.25
C PRO A 263 32.25 -10.20 -26.66
N THR A 264 33.35 -9.46 -26.50
CA THR A 264 34.64 -9.93 -25.98
C THR A 264 34.85 -9.62 -24.49
N TRP A 265 33.79 -9.23 -23.77
CA TRP A 265 33.91 -8.90 -22.35
C TRP A 265 34.37 -10.12 -21.51
N ASN A 266 35.24 -9.87 -20.54
CA ASN A 266 35.76 -10.88 -19.62
C ASN A 266 35.38 -10.55 -18.16
N SER A 267 35.17 -11.58 -17.34
CA SER A 267 34.73 -11.41 -15.95
C SER A 267 35.81 -10.91 -14.98
N LYS A 268 37.07 -10.86 -15.40
CA LYS A 268 38.16 -10.35 -14.55
C LYS A 268 38.13 -8.83 -14.42
N GLU A 269 37.47 -8.15 -15.36
CA GLU A 269 37.30 -6.70 -15.39
C GLU A 269 35.81 -6.34 -15.35
N PRO A 270 35.18 -6.36 -14.16
CA PRO A 270 33.80 -5.96 -14.03
C PRO A 270 33.63 -4.51 -14.53
N PRO A 271 32.53 -4.20 -15.25
CA PRO A 271 32.32 -2.85 -15.74
C PRO A 271 32.27 -1.88 -14.55
N LYS A 272 32.99 -0.76 -14.67
CA LYS A 272 32.91 0.30 -13.67
C LYS A 272 31.51 0.88 -13.68
N LYS A 273 30.84 0.90 -12.52
CA LYS A 273 29.55 1.57 -12.35
C LYS A 273 29.70 3.05 -12.74
N PRO A 274 29.00 3.54 -13.78
CA PRO A 274 29.11 4.95 -14.14
C PRO A 274 28.55 5.82 -13.03
N LYS A 275 29.10 7.04 -12.88
CA LYS A 275 28.52 8.05 -11.99
C LYS A 275 27.05 8.26 -12.37
N LEU A 276 26.21 8.57 -11.38
CA LEU A 276 24.84 8.98 -11.67
C LEU A 276 24.88 10.30 -12.43
N PRO A 277 24.04 10.50 -13.45
CA PRO A 277 23.93 11.79 -14.12
C PRO A 277 23.47 12.86 -13.12
N GLU A 278 23.84 14.12 -13.37
CA GLU A 278 23.28 15.23 -12.62
C GLU A 278 21.76 15.27 -12.83
N SER A 279 21.01 15.28 -11.72
CA SER A 279 19.55 15.39 -11.80
C SER A 279 19.19 16.84 -12.10
N LYS A 280 18.48 17.07 -13.21
CA LYS A 280 17.82 18.36 -13.48
C LYS A 280 16.50 18.52 -12.72
N VAL A 281 16.02 17.44 -12.09
CA VAL A 281 14.78 17.42 -11.30
C VAL A 281 15.10 17.93 -9.90
N PRO A 282 14.33 18.92 -9.37
CA PRO A 282 14.49 19.37 -7.99
C PRO A 282 14.43 18.18 -7.03
N SER A 283 15.32 18.17 -6.04
CA SER A 283 15.24 17.16 -4.98
C SER A 283 13.88 17.23 -4.31
N LEU A 284 13.35 16.06 -3.92
CA LEU A 284 12.19 16.04 -3.04
C LEU A 284 12.48 16.87 -1.78
N PRO A 285 11.46 17.49 -1.16
CA PRO A 285 11.66 18.18 0.10
C PRO A 285 12.28 17.23 1.13
N ASP A 286 13.27 17.74 1.86
CA ASP A 286 13.99 16.98 2.87
C ASP A 286 13.14 16.71 4.12
N HIS A 287 13.68 15.96 5.08
CA HIS A 287 12.96 15.66 6.32
C HIS A 287 12.63 16.92 7.13
N LYS A 288 13.52 17.92 7.13
CA LYS A 288 13.31 19.15 7.90
C LYS A 288 12.08 19.90 7.38
N TYR A 289 11.94 20.04 6.07
CA TYR A 289 10.77 20.65 5.44
C TYR A 289 9.46 20.03 5.93
N TRP A 290 9.38 18.70 5.95
CA TRP A 290 8.17 18.01 6.37
C TRP A 290 7.89 18.13 7.87
N ILE A 291 8.94 18.15 8.71
CA ILE A 291 8.81 18.44 10.16
C ILE A 291 8.24 19.85 10.35
N ASP A 292 8.81 20.84 9.67
CA ASP A 292 8.40 22.23 9.80
C ASP A 292 6.95 22.41 9.34
N LEU A 293 6.56 21.75 8.24
CA LEU A 293 5.18 21.77 7.73
C LEU A 293 4.20 21.14 8.73
N LEU A 294 4.51 19.94 9.26
CA LEU A 294 3.69 19.26 10.27
C LEU A 294 3.55 20.11 11.52
N THR A 295 4.66 20.61 12.06
CA THR A 295 4.69 21.44 13.27
C THR A 295 3.87 22.71 13.07
N SER A 296 4.01 23.36 11.90
CA SER A 296 3.27 24.59 11.58
C SER A 296 1.77 24.36 11.45
N ILE A 297 1.35 23.22 10.88
CA ILE A 297 -0.07 22.84 10.79
C ILE A 297 -0.62 22.54 12.19
N SER A 298 0.09 21.71 12.97
CA SER A 298 -0.32 21.30 14.32
C SER A 298 -0.38 22.46 15.31
N ALA A 299 0.43 23.51 15.12
CA ALA A 299 0.42 24.71 15.96
C ALA A 299 -0.82 25.59 15.79
N ILE A 300 -1.60 25.43 14.71
CA ILE A 300 -2.81 26.22 14.45
C ILE A 300 -4.04 25.33 14.64
N PRO A 301 -4.85 25.54 15.71
CA PRO A 301 -6.01 24.71 15.98
C PRO A 301 -7.01 24.77 14.82
N ALA A 302 -7.73 23.66 14.61
CA ALA A 302 -8.85 23.66 13.67
C ALA A 302 -10.01 24.45 14.27
N THR A 303 -10.52 25.41 13.53
CA THR A 303 -11.72 26.19 13.88
C THR A 303 -12.81 25.94 12.84
N PRO A 304 -14.09 25.94 13.24
CA PRO A 304 -15.18 25.88 12.27
C PRO A 304 -15.18 27.06 11.30
N GLY A 305 -15.88 26.91 10.17
CA GLY A 305 -16.08 28.00 9.21
C GLY A 305 -15.02 28.04 8.10
N THR A 306 -14.98 29.14 7.35
CA THR A 306 -14.11 29.32 6.17
C THR A 306 -12.97 30.29 6.42
N GLU A 307 -12.96 31.02 7.53
CA GLU A 307 -12.02 32.12 7.81
C GLU A 307 -10.57 31.65 7.79
N TRP A 308 -10.32 30.40 8.21
CA TRP A 308 -8.98 29.81 8.20
C TRP A 308 -8.46 29.50 6.79
N LEU A 309 -9.31 29.39 5.77
CA LEU A 309 -8.91 29.09 4.39
C LEU A 309 -8.10 30.21 3.78
N ASP A 310 -8.41 31.46 4.13
CA ASP A 310 -7.75 32.64 3.58
C ASP A 310 -6.54 33.07 4.43
N GLY A 311 -6.34 32.44 5.60
CA GLY A 311 -5.20 32.68 6.49
C GLY A 311 -4.04 31.68 6.37
N LYS A 312 -3.09 31.79 7.31
CA LYS A 312 -1.87 30.96 7.39
C LYS A 312 -2.17 29.45 7.37
N ARG A 313 -3.22 29.02 8.08
CA ARG A 313 -3.63 27.60 8.10
C ARG A 313 -4.00 27.11 6.71
N GLY A 314 -4.86 27.84 5.99
CA GLY A 314 -5.26 27.51 4.63
C GLY A 314 -4.10 27.44 3.65
N GLU A 315 -3.10 28.32 3.78
CA GLU A 315 -1.86 28.26 2.99
C GLU A 315 -1.06 26.97 3.23
N LEU A 316 -0.85 26.61 4.51
CA LEU A 316 -0.14 25.39 4.88
C LEU A 316 -0.87 24.14 4.38
N LEU A 317 -2.21 24.12 4.49
CA LEU A 317 -3.02 23.00 4.01
C LEU A 317 -3.04 22.90 2.48
N ARG A 318 -3.10 24.04 1.75
CA ARG A 318 -2.92 24.05 0.29
C ARG A 318 -1.55 23.53 -0.13
N THR A 319 -0.52 23.85 0.64
CA THR A 319 0.83 23.32 0.41
C THR A 319 0.86 21.80 0.59
N LEU A 320 0.25 21.27 1.66
CA LEU A 320 0.13 19.83 1.88
C LEU A 320 -0.66 19.14 0.76
N ASP A 321 -1.84 19.67 0.38
CA ASP A 321 -2.68 19.10 -0.68
C ASP A 321 -1.95 19.04 -2.02
N LYS A 322 -1.19 20.09 -2.38
CA LYS A 322 -0.35 20.10 -3.60
C LYS A 322 0.68 18.97 -3.61
N HIS A 323 1.26 18.62 -2.46
CA HIS A 323 2.21 17.52 -2.37
C HIS A 323 1.52 16.16 -2.47
N LEU A 324 0.40 15.99 -1.76
CA LEU A 324 -0.40 14.76 -1.80
C LEU A 324 -0.93 14.50 -3.22
N ALA A 325 -1.31 15.57 -3.94
CA ALA A 325 -1.78 15.49 -5.33
C ALA A 325 -0.74 15.02 -6.32
N LYS A 326 0.54 15.26 -6.05
CA LYS A 326 1.63 14.80 -6.91
C LYS A 326 1.97 13.33 -6.66
N TYR A 327 1.62 12.78 -5.51
CA TYR A 327 2.00 11.44 -5.13
C TYR A 327 1.38 10.39 -6.08
N PRO A 328 2.16 9.51 -6.73
CA PRO A 328 1.61 8.57 -7.70
C PRO A 328 0.63 7.60 -7.03
N ILE A 329 -0.52 7.40 -7.66
CA ILE A 329 -1.56 6.45 -7.19
C ILE A 329 -0.95 5.07 -6.98
N PHE A 330 -0.17 4.58 -7.94
CA PHE A 330 0.49 3.28 -7.84
C PHE A 330 1.40 3.16 -6.61
N ASP A 331 2.21 4.18 -6.34
CA ASP A 331 3.12 4.15 -5.19
C ASP A 331 2.35 4.15 -3.87
N HIS A 332 1.19 4.81 -3.83
CA HIS A 332 0.31 4.81 -2.66
C HIS A 332 -0.29 3.41 -2.46
N GLN A 333 -0.79 2.83 -3.54
CA GLN A 333 -1.32 1.48 -3.57
C GLN A 333 -0.31 0.43 -3.14
N GLN A 334 0.92 0.55 -3.64
CA GLN A 334 2.02 -0.31 -3.28
C GLN A 334 2.40 -0.13 -1.81
N LEU A 335 2.49 1.11 -1.30
CA LEU A 335 2.72 1.36 0.12
C LEU A 335 1.69 0.64 1.00
N TYR A 336 0.40 0.71 0.66
CA TYR A 336 -0.64 0.02 1.42
C TYR A 336 -0.51 -1.49 1.33
N ALA A 337 -0.32 -2.06 0.14
CA ALA A 337 -0.10 -3.50 -0.01
C ALA A 337 1.07 -3.99 0.86
N LEU A 338 2.19 -3.26 0.85
CA LEU A 338 3.36 -3.54 1.69
C LEU A 338 3.01 -3.44 3.18
N MET A 339 2.22 -2.45 3.59
CA MET A 339 1.77 -2.31 4.98
C MET A 339 0.84 -3.45 5.42
N GLN A 340 -0.15 -3.81 4.60
CA GLN A 340 -1.08 -4.92 4.89
C GLN A 340 -0.33 -6.24 5.09
N ARG A 341 0.78 -6.41 4.36
CA ARG A 341 1.63 -7.59 4.39
C ARG A 341 2.79 -7.48 5.38
N GLU A 342 2.80 -6.51 6.28
CA GLU A 342 3.90 -6.27 7.23
C GLU A 342 5.29 -6.31 6.57
N MET A 343 5.41 -5.80 5.34
CA MET A 343 6.66 -5.72 4.58
C MET A 343 7.47 -4.51 5.05
N VAL A 344 7.94 -4.58 6.30
CA VAL A 344 8.42 -3.41 7.05
C VAL A 344 9.64 -2.77 6.40
N ARG A 345 10.53 -3.53 5.76
CA ARG A 345 11.75 -2.98 5.14
C ARG A 345 11.43 -2.15 3.91
N GLU A 346 10.49 -2.61 3.09
CA GLU A 346 10.03 -1.97 1.87
C GLU A 346 9.14 -0.77 2.22
N ALA A 347 8.18 -0.96 3.13
CA ALA A 347 7.33 0.11 3.63
C ALA A 347 8.20 1.22 4.25
N ALA A 348 9.29 0.88 4.97
CA ALA A 348 10.27 1.84 5.47
C ALA A 348 10.89 2.69 4.36
N GLY A 349 11.17 2.10 3.18
CA GLY A 349 11.67 2.82 2.01
C GLY A 349 10.69 3.86 1.47
N TYR A 350 9.40 3.53 1.41
CA TYR A 350 8.35 4.47 0.98
C TYR A 350 8.14 5.59 1.99
N VAL A 351 8.14 5.28 3.28
CA VAL A 351 7.89 6.27 4.34
C VAL A 351 9.13 7.05 4.75
N ALA A 352 10.28 6.75 4.12
CA ALA A 352 11.52 7.49 4.36
C ALA A 352 11.53 8.86 3.68
N GLN A 353 10.64 9.17 2.74
CA GLN A 353 10.65 10.44 2.01
C GLN A 353 9.24 10.90 1.59
N GLY A 354 9.13 12.16 1.17
CA GLY A 354 7.92 12.73 0.56
C GLY A 354 6.68 12.73 1.46
N ALA A 355 5.50 12.68 0.86
CA ALA A 355 4.23 12.69 1.59
C ALA A 355 4.05 11.50 2.59
N PRO A 356 4.45 10.25 2.28
CA PRO A 356 4.38 9.16 3.25
C PRO A 356 5.23 9.39 4.49
N TRP A 357 6.36 10.10 4.36
CA TRP A 357 7.17 10.51 5.51
C TRP A 357 6.40 11.47 6.41
N PHE A 358 5.70 12.47 5.83
CA PHE A 358 4.84 13.38 6.58
C PHE A 358 3.75 12.60 7.33
N LEU A 359 3.03 11.71 6.65
CA LEU A 359 1.97 10.89 7.25
C LEU A 359 2.50 9.97 8.36
N SER A 360 3.68 9.36 8.17
CA SER A 360 4.34 8.54 9.18
C SER A 360 4.67 9.34 10.44
N ASN A 361 5.14 10.59 10.31
CA ASN A 361 5.47 11.42 11.47
C ASN A 361 4.22 11.98 12.15
N ALA A 362 3.20 12.40 11.40
CA ALA A 362 1.90 12.73 11.97
C ALA A 362 1.36 11.53 12.80
N MET A 363 1.54 10.30 12.31
CA MET A 363 1.05 9.12 13.04
C MET A 363 1.87 8.86 14.31
N ARG A 364 3.17 9.16 14.30
CA ARG A 364 4.01 9.10 15.50
C ARG A 364 3.56 10.11 16.56
N GLU A 365 3.10 11.29 16.16
CA GLU A 365 2.50 12.28 17.09
C GLU A 365 1.20 11.75 17.70
N VAL A 366 0.30 11.19 16.89
CA VAL A 366 -0.91 10.52 17.38
C VAL A 366 -0.58 9.42 18.39
N LEU A 367 0.38 8.54 18.06
CA LEU A 367 0.82 7.46 18.95
C LEU A 367 1.47 7.99 20.24
N ARG A 368 2.18 9.12 20.18
CA ARG A 368 2.75 9.76 21.38
C ARG A 368 1.62 10.28 22.28
N ASN A 369 0.61 10.93 21.71
CA ASN A 369 -0.53 11.48 22.45
C ASN A 369 -1.42 10.39 23.07
N LEU A 370 -1.43 9.18 22.50
CA LEU A 370 -2.14 8.02 23.06
C LEU A 370 -1.56 7.50 24.38
N THR A 371 -0.32 7.86 24.72
CA THR A 371 0.27 7.51 26.02
C THR A 371 -0.29 8.37 27.16
N ILE A 372 -0.88 9.52 26.84
CA ILE A 372 -1.52 10.42 27.80
C ILE A 372 -2.96 9.93 27.99
N LYS A 373 -3.33 9.64 29.25
CA LYS A 373 -4.70 9.22 29.58
C LYS A 373 -5.69 10.34 29.23
N HIS A 374 -6.74 10.01 28.47
CA HIS A 374 -7.81 10.95 28.19
C HIS A 374 -8.70 11.11 29.44
N THR A 375 -8.79 12.32 29.98
CA THR A 375 -9.54 12.62 31.22
C THR A 375 -10.80 13.45 30.98
N ALA A 376 -10.95 14.04 29.80
CA ALA A 376 -12.15 14.84 29.50
C ALA A 376 -13.39 13.95 29.36
N LYS A 377 -14.53 14.51 29.80
CA LYS A 377 -15.86 13.87 29.78
C LYS A 377 -16.43 13.78 28.37
N THR A 378 -16.03 14.68 27.49
CA THR A 378 -16.42 14.71 26.08
C THR A 378 -15.35 14.01 25.24
N PRO A 379 -15.73 13.22 24.23
CA PRO A 379 -14.76 12.61 23.34
C PRO A 379 -13.96 13.63 22.52
N SER A 380 -12.71 13.29 22.21
CA SER A 380 -11.92 13.93 21.15
C SER A 380 -11.97 13.10 19.86
N VAL A 381 -11.86 13.76 18.72
CA VAL A 381 -11.80 13.15 17.38
C VAL A 381 -10.51 13.58 16.71
N THR A 382 -9.67 12.62 16.36
CA THR A 382 -8.42 12.85 15.62
C THR A 382 -8.55 12.28 14.21
N ALA A 383 -8.23 13.08 13.19
CA ALA A 383 -8.10 12.57 11.82
C ALA A 383 -6.79 11.77 11.71
N LEU A 384 -6.88 10.49 11.37
CA LEU A 384 -5.70 9.64 11.24
C LEU A 384 -4.94 9.95 9.94
N PRO A 385 -3.59 9.89 9.93
CA PRO A 385 -2.81 10.26 8.75
C PRO A 385 -2.93 9.25 7.62
N GLY A 386 -3.68 9.58 6.58
CA GLY A 386 -3.91 8.72 5.43
C GLY A 386 -5.40 8.51 5.21
N ARG A 387 -6.08 7.93 6.20
CA ARG A 387 -7.54 7.82 6.27
C ARG A 387 -8.02 7.36 7.65
N GLY A 388 -9.27 7.68 7.95
CA GLY A 388 -9.98 7.24 9.14
C GLY A 388 -9.82 8.18 10.33
N PHE A 389 -10.41 7.77 11.45
CA PHE A 389 -10.50 8.59 12.65
C PHE A 389 -10.20 7.78 13.90
N LEU A 390 -9.62 8.46 14.88
CA LEU A 390 -9.46 7.95 16.23
C LEU A 390 -10.33 8.79 17.17
N VAL A 391 -11.31 8.15 17.81
CA VAL A 391 -12.17 8.78 18.79
C VAL A 391 -11.73 8.33 20.18
N ARG A 392 -11.44 9.28 21.07
CA ARG A 392 -10.90 9.02 22.41
C ARG A 392 -11.82 9.61 23.46
N SER A 393 -12.04 8.89 24.55
CA SER A 393 -12.73 9.40 25.73
C SER A 393 -12.21 8.73 27.00
N ALA A 394 -12.74 9.13 28.17
CA ALA A 394 -12.44 8.45 29.43
C ALA A 394 -13.02 7.01 29.47
N GLU A 395 -14.01 6.71 28.64
CA GLU A 395 -14.74 5.44 28.56
C GLU A 395 -14.11 4.44 27.59
N GLY A 396 -13.29 4.89 26.64
CA GLY A 396 -12.56 4.03 25.73
C GLY A 396 -12.04 4.74 24.48
N ASN A 397 -11.25 4.03 23.69
CA ASN A 397 -10.76 4.51 22.40
C ASN A 397 -11.26 3.63 21.25
N ILE A 398 -11.78 4.25 20.20
CA ILE A 398 -12.30 3.57 19.01
C ILE A 398 -11.58 4.12 17.77
N ALA A 399 -11.08 3.24 16.91
CA ALA A 399 -10.62 3.62 15.58
C ALA A 399 -11.69 3.28 14.53
N ILE A 400 -11.96 4.21 13.62
CA ILE A 400 -12.94 4.07 12.54
C ILE A 400 -12.20 4.18 11.20
N GLY A 401 -12.20 3.11 10.41
CA GLY A 401 -11.53 3.04 9.10
C GLY A 401 -10.02 3.37 9.11
N PRO A 402 -9.20 2.96 10.11
CA PRO A 402 -7.80 3.35 10.17
C PRO A 402 -7.02 2.69 9.04
N ALA A 403 -6.63 3.49 8.05
CA ALA A 403 -5.83 3.07 6.93
C ALA A 403 -4.61 3.99 6.87
N CYS A 404 -3.63 3.71 7.72
CA CYS A 404 -2.48 4.58 7.90
C CYS A 404 -1.20 3.81 8.23
N VAL A 405 -0.06 4.40 7.87
CA VAL A 405 1.26 3.84 8.18
C VAL A 405 1.37 3.70 9.70
N HIS A 406 1.80 2.53 10.19
CA HIS A 406 1.95 2.23 11.62
C HIS A 406 0.63 2.06 12.40
N ALA A 407 -0.53 1.94 11.74
CA ALA A 407 -1.82 1.77 12.41
C ALA A 407 -1.84 0.57 13.37
N GLN A 408 -1.11 -0.50 13.09
CA GLN A 408 -0.99 -1.68 13.96
C GLN A 408 -0.48 -1.36 15.37
N ARG A 409 0.17 -0.20 15.56
CA ARG A 409 0.62 0.29 16.87
C ARG A 409 -0.49 0.94 17.70
N LEU A 410 -1.67 1.17 17.12
CA LEU A 410 -2.88 1.59 17.85
C LEU A 410 -3.43 0.46 18.73
N ALA A 411 -3.27 -0.80 18.31
CA ALA A 411 -3.92 -1.97 18.93
C ALA A 411 -3.81 -2.03 20.47
N PRO A 412 -2.69 -1.68 21.12
CA PRO A 412 -2.59 -1.68 22.58
C PRO A 412 -3.55 -0.72 23.28
N HIS A 413 -3.96 0.34 22.57
CA HIS A 413 -4.73 1.48 23.08
C HIS A 413 -6.21 1.43 22.68
N LEU A 414 -6.62 0.53 21.79
CA LEU A 414 -8.00 0.47 21.30
C LEU A 414 -8.89 -0.45 22.16
N ASP A 415 -10.13 -0.04 22.32
CA ASP A 415 -11.23 -0.85 22.83
C ASP A 415 -12.10 -1.41 21.71
N GLY A 416 -12.14 -0.72 20.56
CA GLY A 416 -12.77 -1.21 19.35
C GLY A 416 -12.12 -0.69 18.07
N LEU A 417 -12.32 -1.47 17.02
CA LEU A 417 -11.96 -1.17 15.64
C LEU A 417 -13.19 -1.35 14.76
N ILE A 418 -13.52 -0.36 13.95
CA ILE A 418 -14.69 -0.36 13.08
C ILE A 418 -14.24 -0.11 11.65
N TYR A 419 -14.71 -0.93 10.70
CA TYR A 419 -14.43 -0.74 9.28
C TYR A 419 -15.70 -0.36 8.51
N PRO A 420 -15.91 0.96 8.23
CA PRO A 420 -17.00 1.43 7.39
C PRO A 420 -16.98 0.81 6.00
N ASN A 421 -15.80 0.46 5.47
CA ASN A 421 -15.63 -0.18 4.17
C ASN A 421 -14.64 -1.33 4.30
N SER A 422 -15.17 -2.55 4.45
CA SER A 422 -14.34 -3.73 4.71
C SER A 422 -13.76 -4.34 3.43
N PHE A 423 -14.27 -3.96 2.25
CA PHE A 423 -13.75 -4.43 0.97
C PHE A 423 -12.54 -3.64 0.48
N ASP A 424 -12.49 -2.34 0.80
CA ASP A 424 -11.43 -1.49 0.33
C ASP A 424 -10.17 -1.64 1.22
N PRO A 425 -9.04 -2.16 0.68
CA PRO A 425 -7.80 -2.24 1.44
C PRO A 425 -7.23 -0.86 1.81
N PHE A 426 -7.76 0.23 1.25
CA PHE A 426 -7.46 1.63 1.62
C PHE A 426 -8.33 2.17 2.75
N ASP A 427 -9.30 1.40 3.26
CA ASP A 427 -10.18 1.78 4.39
C ASP A 427 -10.02 0.83 5.60
N ARG A 428 -9.05 -0.10 5.54
CA ARG A 428 -8.76 -1.06 6.60
C ARG A 428 -7.27 -1.29 6.82
N HIS A 429 -6.90 -1.94 7.92
CA HIS A 429 -5.50 -2.31 8.21
C HIS A 429 -5.42 -3.71 8.84
N ASP A 430 -5.15 -4.73 8.03
CA ASP A 430 -5.18 -6.15 8.38
C ASP A 430 -4.27 -6.50 9.58
N PRO A 431 -3.02 -6.00 9.68
CA PRO A 431 -2.20 -6.23 10.87
C PRO A 431 -2.74 -5.55 12.15
N LEU A 432 -3.54 -4.50 12.03
CA LEU A 432 -4.20 -3.87 13.17
C LEU A 432 -5.38 -4.76 13.60
N SER A 433 -6.19 -5.24 12.65
CA SER A 433 -7.29 -6.19 12.90
C SER A 433 -6.80 -7.40 13.69
N LEU A 434 -5.72 -8.06 13.22
CA LEU A 434 -5.14 -9.23 13.88
C LEU A 434 -4.73 -8.94 15.33
N ARG A 435 -4.13 -7.77 15.58
CA ARG A 435 -3.68 -7.39 16.92
C ARG A 435 -4.83 -6.98 17.85
N VAL A 436 -5.89 -6.38 17.31
CA VAL A 436 -7.11 -6.07 18.07
C VAL A 436 -7.83 -7.37 18.46
N MET A 437 -7.98 -8.31 17.51
CA MET A 437 -8.56 -9.63 17.76
C MET A 437 -7.74 -10.45 18.77
N ALA A 438 -6.42 -10.48 18.64
CA ALA A 438 -5.52 -11.16 19.57
C ALA A 438 -5.60 -10.62 21.02
N ARG A 439 -6.19 -9.44 21.21
CA ARG A 439 -6.41 -8.79 22.51
C ARG A 439 -7.88 -8.91 22.97
N SER A 440 -8.69 -9.69 22.28
CA SER A 440 -10.12 -9.87 22.55
C SER A 440 -10.89 -8.53 22.62
N LYS A 441 -10.49 -7.58 21.76
CA LYS A 441 -11.16 -6.29 21.61
C LYS A 441 -12.16 -6.37 20.45
N ALA A 442 -13.13 -5.46 20.44
CA ALA A 442 -14.18 -5.48 19.43
C ALA A 442 -13.60 -5.14 18.05
N LEU A 443 -13.88 -5.99 17.06
CA LEU A 443 -13.66 -5.71 15.65
C LEU A 443 -15.01 -5.77 14.95
N LEU A 444 -15.50 -4.63 14.46
CA LEU A 444 -16.78 -4.53 13.78
C LEU A 444 -16.53 -4.34 12.28
N SER A 445 -16.88 -5.36 11.50
CA SER A 445 -16.82 -5.36 10.04
C SER A 445 -18.15 -5.84 9.49
N HIS A 446 -18.65 -5.30 8.39
CA HIS A 446 -19.95 -5.73 7.85
C HIS A 446 -19.86 -6.85 6.82
N ILE A 447 -18.64 -7.24 6.43
CA ILE A 447 -18.36 -8.24 5.40
C ILE A 447 -17.11 -9.01 5.79
N SER A 448 -17.14 -10.35 5.71
CA SER A 448 -15.95 -11.16 5.93
C SER A 448 -14.88 -10.86 4.89
N PHE A 449 -13.64 -10.66 5.34
CA PHE A 449 -12.48 -10.61 4.48
C PHE A 449 -11.40 -11.56 5.01
N HIS A 450 -10.51 -11.98 4.11
CA HIS A 450 -9.43 -12.89 4.45
C HIS A 450 -8.29 -12.12 5.13
N LEU A 451 -7.95 -12.52 6.35
CA LEU A 451 -6.77 -12.03 7.06
C LEU A 451 -5.59 -12.99 6.81
N PRO A 452 -4.43 -12.48 6.33
CA PRO A 452 -3.26 -13.32 6.08
C PRO A 452 -2.88 -14.17 7.29
N GLY A 453 -2.80 -15.49 7.10
CA GLY A 453 -2.42 -16.44 8.15
C GLY A 453 -3.46 -16.73 9.23
N TYR A 454 -4.64 -16.08 9.19
CA TYR A 454 -5.74 -16.31 10.13
C TYR A 454 -6.97 -16.91 9.46
N GLY A 455 -7.11 -16.74 8.14
CA GLY A 455 -8.28 -17.18 7.39
C GLY A 455 -9.37 -16.10 7.32
N PRO A 456 -10.61 -16.46 6.93
CA PRO A 456 -11.72 -15.52 6.93
C PRO A 456 -12.05 -15.06 8.36
N LEU A 457 -12.47 -13.80 8.51
CA LEU A 457 -13.06 -13.33 9.77
C LEU A 457 -14.22 -14.22 10.20
N ARG A 458 -14.33 -14.46 11.51
CA ARG A 458 -15.41 -15.26 12.08
C ARG A 458 -16.73 -14.52 11.91
N PHE A 459 -17.81 -15.26 11.71
CA PHE A 459 -19.15 -14.69 11.52
C PHE A 459 -19.61 -13.80 12.68
N GLU A 460 -19.17 -14.07 13.90
CA GLU A 460 -19.49 -13.28 15.10
C GLU A 460 -18.87 -11.87 15.10
N ASP A 461 -17.83 -11.64 14.30
CA ASP A 461 -17.19 -10.34 14.11
C ASP A 461 -17.90 -9.52 12.99
N ILE A 462 -18.91 -10.12 12.33
CA ILE A 462 -19.68 -9.49 11.25
C ILE A 462 -20.91 -8.78 11.82
N VAL A 463 -21.03 -7.49 11.52
CA VAL A 463 -22.16 -6.65 11.92
C VAL A 463 -23.04 -6.23 10.75
N HIS A 464 -24.31 -5.99 10.99
CA HIS A 464 -25.26 -5.62 9.95
C HIS A 464 -25.94 -4.27 10.22
N PRO A 465 -26.40 -3.54 9.19
CA PRO A 465 -27.21 -2.35 9.39
C PRO A 465 -28.38 -2.62 10.34
N GLY A 466 -28.57 -1.73 11.32
CA GLY A 466 -29.54 -1.86 12.42
C GLY A 466 -29.04 -2.61 13.65
N GLN A 467 -27.94 -3.36 13.55
CA GLN A 467 -27.38 -4.09 14.69
C GLN A 467 -26.72 -3.15 15.69
N VAL A 468 -26.94 -3.43 16.97
CA VAL A 468 -26.37 -2.71 18.11
C VAL A 468 -25.35 -3.60 18.81
N VAL A 469 -24.13 -3.11 18.98
CA VAL A 469 -23.01 -3.83 19.60
C VAL A 469 -22.38 -2.95 20.69
N LYS A 470 -21.98 -3.55 21.81
CA LYS A 470 -21.22 -2.86 22.85
C LYS A 470 -19.72 -2.97 22.59
N VAL A 471 -19.04 -1.83 22.57
CA VAL A 471 -17.59 -1.69 22.46
C VAL A 471 -17.08 -1.11 23.78
N GLY A 472 -16.79 -1.99 24.74
CA GLY A 472 -16.57 -1.58 26.12
C GLY A 472 -17.84 -0.93 26.70
N LYS A 473 -17.74 0.35 27.07
CA LYS A 473 -18.88 1.16 27.56
C LYS A 473 -19.62 1.93 26.47
N ILE A 474 -19.10 1.92 25.25
CA ILE A 474 -19.64 2.66 24.11
C ILE A 474 -20.60 1.75 23.36
N VAL A 475 -21.74 2.27 22.96
CA VAL A 475 -22.72 1.54 22.14
C VAL A 475 -22.52 1.93 20.68
N ALA A 476 -22.34 0.95 19.80
CA ALA A 476 -22.21 1.13 18.36
C ALA A 476 -23.45 0.56 17.66
N LYS A 477 -24.19 1.41 16.95
CA LYS A 477 -25.30 1.03 16.07
C LYS A 477 -24.86 1.18 14.62
N MET A 478 -24.89 0.10 13.86
CA MET A 478 -24.52 0.14 12.45
C MET A 478 -25.64 0.74 11.60
N THR A 479 -25.29 1.58 10.63
CA THR A 479 -26.22 2.20 9.67
C THR A 479 -25.84 1.82 8.24
N GLY A 480 -26.71 2.10 7.27
CA GLY A 480 -26.53 1.74 5.87
C GLY A 480 -27.66 0.89 5.31
N THR A 481 -27.57 0.51 4.05
CA THR A 481 -28.63 -0.22 3.34
C THR A 481 -28.22 -1.65 3.02
N ARG A 482 -29.22 -2.50 2.83
CA ARG A 482 -29.06 -3.77 2.13
C ARG A 482 -29.61 -3.56 0.72
N ASN A 483 -28.98 -4.16 -0.28
CA ASN A 483 -29.51 -4.18 -1.64
C ASN A 483 -30.76 -5.08 -1.72
N ASP A 484 -31.41 -5.11 -2.88
CA ASP A 484 -32.64 -5.86 -3.13
C ASP A 484 -32.53 -7.37 -2.88
N VAL A 485 -31.30 -7.90 -2.85
CA VAL A 485 -30.98 -9.31 -2.56
C VAL A 485 -30.61 -9.51 -1.08
N GLY A 486 -30.83 -8.51 -0.23
CA GLY A 486 -30.53 -8.55 1.20
C GLY A 486 -29.04 -8.47 1.55
N LYS A 487 -28.15 -8.28 0.57
CA LYS A 487 -26.71 -8.13 0.80
C LYS A 487 -26.39 -6.72 1.28
N VAL A 488 -25.56 -6.61 2.30
CA VAL A 488 -25.08 -5.30 2.79
C VAL A 488 -24.29 -4.60 1.68
N THR A 489 -24.45 -3.29 1.55
CA THR A 489 -23.63 -2.48 0.64
C THR A 489 -22.14 -2.60 0.97
N PRO A 490 -21.23 -2.31 0.01
CA PRO A 490 -19.78 -2.36 0.27
C PRO A 490 -19.32 -1.46 1.41
N THR A 491 -20.12 -0.44 1.75
CA THR A 491 -19.92 0.47 2.86
C THR A 491 -21.07 0.40 3.88
N VAL A 492 -20.80 0.78 5.13
CA VAL A 492 -21.76 0.98 6.22
C VAL A 492 -21.34 2.21 7.04
N GLY A 493 -22.31 2.88 7.65
CA GLY A 493 -22.03 3.88 8.68
C GLY A 493 -22.10 3.31 10.08
N VAL A 494 -21.80 4.15 11.06
CA VAL A 494 -21.93 3.80 12.48
C VAL A 494 -22.33 5.02 13.30
N GLN A 495 -23.32 4.82 14.19
CA GLN A 495 -23.61 5.72 15.29
C GLN A 495 -22.97 5.17 16.57
N LEU A 496 -22.15 6.00 17.21
CA LEU A 496 -21.54 5.73 18.50
C LEU A 496 -22.22 6.56 19.58
N THR A 497 -22.57 5.93 20.70
CA THR A 497 -23.22 6.58 21.83
C THR A 497 -22.46 6.25 23.11
N TRP A 498 -22.02 7.30 23.81
CA TRP A 498 -21.32 7.21 25.08
C TRP A 498 -22.31 7.20 26.27
N PRO A 499 -21.89 6.70 27.44
CA PRO A 499 -22.70 6.77 28.67
C PRO A 499 -23.13 8.19 29.06
N SER A 500 -22.37 9.21 28.66
CA SER A 500 -22.70 10.63 28.87
C SER A 500 -23.87 11.12 28.01
N GLY A 501 -24.34 10.31 27.06
CA GLY A 501 -25.32 10.71 26.04
C GLY A 501 -24.69 11.36 24.82
N PHE A 502 -23.37 11.57 24.80
CA PHE A 502 -22.66 12.09 23.63
C PHE A 502 -22.83 11.16 22.44
N THR A 503 -23.11 11.71 21.25
CA THR A 503 -23.28 10.93 20.03
C THR A 503 -22.37 11.38 18.89
N LEU A 504 -21.74 10.39 18.24
CA LEU A 504 -20.97 10.58 17.02
C LEU A 504 -21.54 9.71 15.92
N VAL A 505 -21.78 10.26 14.74
CA VAL A 505 -22.25 9.52 13.56
C VAL A 505 -21.19 9.58 12.47
N HIS A 506 -20.65 8.44 12.07
CA HIS A 506 -19.87 8.31 10.85
C HIS A 506 -20.80 7.81 9.74
N THR A 507 -21.07 8.67 8.76
CA THR A 507 -22.11 8.41 7.74
C THR A 507 -21.65 7.46 6.64
N SER A 508 -20.34 7.39 6.40
CA SER A 508 -19.78 6.73 5.21
C SER A 508 -20.42 7.32 3.94
N LEU A 509 -20.88 6.50 2.98
CA LEU A 509 -21.56 6.98 1.77
C LEU A 509 -23.03 6.55 1.66
N VAL A 510 -23.56 5.82 2.65
CA VAL A 510 -24.82 5.07 2.54
C VAL A 510 -25.78 5.26 3.72
N THR A 511 -25.42 6.07 4.72
CA THR A 511 -26.29 6.26 5.88
C THR A 511 -27.49 7.11 5.51
N LEU A 512 -28.69 6.66 5.91
CA LEU A 512 -29.91 7.44 5.80
C LEU A 512 -30.30 8.04 7.16
N PRO A 513 -30.94 9.23 7.20
CA PRO A 513 -31.30 9.89 8.45
C PRO A 513 -32.16 9.03 9.40
N ASP A 514 -33.13 8.30 8.86
CA ASP A 514 -34.08 7.45 9.60
C ASP A 514 -33.42 6.22 10.26
N GLN A 515 -32.17 5.94 9.92
CA GLN A 515 -31.39 4.84 10.49
C GLN A 515 -30.65 5.27 11.77
N VAL A 516 -30.46 6.58 11.96
CA VAL A 516 -29.77 7.14 13.12
C VAL A 516 -30.79 7.39 14.23
N GLU A 517 -30.52 6.85 15.42
CA GLU A 517 -31.36 7.10 16.58
C GLU A 517 -31.10 8.52 17.11
N MET A 518 -32.15 9.36 17.12
CA MET A 518 -32.03 10.72 17.61
C MET A 518 -31.68 10.74 19.11
N PRO A 519 -30.61 11.44 19.53
CA PRO A 519 -30.29 11.55 20.95
C PRO A 519 -31.38 12.31 21.71
N LYS A 520 -31.47 12.11 23.03
CA LYS A 520 -32.43 12.84 23.89
C LYS A 520 -32.28 14.36 23.85
N SER A 521 -31.09 14.86 23.50
CA SER A 521 -30.82 16.29 23.29
C SER A 521 -31.54 16.86 22.06
N GLY A 522 -32.12 16.01 21.20
CA GLY A 522 -32.74 16.39 19.94
C GLY A 522 -31.75 16.73 18.82
N ARG A 523 -30.45 16.46 19.03
CA ARG A 523 -29.40 16.70 18.04
C ARG A 523 -28.21 15.76 18.19
N THR A 524 -27.52 15.48 17.08
CA THR A 524 -26.24 14.75 17.08
C THR A 524 -25.08 15.67 17.50
N ASP A 525 -24.13 15.21 18.33
CA ASP A 525 -23.03 16.08 18.76
C ASP A 525 -21.96 16.23 17.68
N VAL A 526 -21.59 15.14 17.01
CA VAL A 526 -20.59 15.14 15.94
C VAL A 526 -21.04 14.25 14.79
N MET A 527 -20.89 14.75 13.57
CA MET A 527 -21.06 13.95 12.36
C MET A 527 -19.78 13.97 11.52
N ILE A 528 -19.30 12.79 11.13
CA ILE A 528 -18.24 12.62 10.14
C ILE A 528 -18.91 12.34 8.79
N LEU A 529 -18.64 13.20 7.80
CA LEU A 529 -19.38 13.24 6.53
C LEU A 529 -18.44 13.43 5.34
N ASP A 530 -18.58 12.56 4.34
CA ASP A 530 -17.95 12.70 3.03
C ASP A 530 -18.76 13.68 2.17
N GLU A 531 -18.09 14.57 1.43
CA GLU A 531 -18.79 15.53 0.56
C GLU A 531 -19.54 14.87 -0.60
N ASP A 532 -19.14 13.65 -1.01
CA ASP A 532 -19.80 12.86 -2.05
C ASP A 532 -21.07 12.15 -1.53
N HIS A 533 -21.44 12.30 -0.26
CA HIS A 533 -22.61 11.64 0.30
C HIS A 533 -23.91 12.17 -0.36
N GLN A 534 -24.63 11.29 -1.06
CA GLN A 534 -25.83 11.66 -1.85
C GLN A 534 -26.95 12.32 -1.02
N HIS A 535 -27.02 12.00 0.28
CA HIS A 535 -27.98 12.56 1.23
C HIS A 535 -27.38 13.53 2.26
N ALA A 536 -26.23 14.16 1.95
CA ALA A 536 -25.53 15.06 2.89
C ALA A 536 -26.43 16.14 3.51
N ASP A 537 -27.16 16.92 2.69
CA ASP A 537 -28.00 18.01 3.19
C ASP A 537 -29.11 17.50 4.10
N ARG A 538 -29.81 16.45 3.66
CA ARG A 538 -30.89 15.81 4.41
C ARG A 538 -30.41 15.28 5.77
N LEU A 539 -29.22 14.68 5.82
CA LEU A 539 -28.60 14.24 7.08
C LEU A 539 -28.35 15.41 8.03
N ILE A 540 -27.84 16.54 7.52
CA ILE A 540 -27.61 17.73 8.36
C ILE A 540 -28.93 18.32 8.86
N GLU A 541 -29.92 18.46 7.99
CA GLU A 541 -31.23 19.03 8.35
C GLU A 541 -31.98 18.19 9.39
N GLU A 542 -31.99 16.86 9.22
CA GLU A 542 -32.72 15.96 10.12
C GLU A 542 -31.95 15.67 11.42
N LEU A 543 -30.63 15.44 11.35
CA LEU A 543 -29.81 15.08 12.53
C LEU A 543 -29.31 16.29 13.33
N LYS A 544 -29.39 17.49 12.74
CA LYS A 544 -28.98 18.79 13.31
C LYS A 544 -27.64 18.70 14.02
N PRO A 545 -26.60 18.14 13.38
CA PRO A 545 -25.32 17.93 14.03
C PRO A 545 -24.80 19.27 14.57
N ARG A 546 -24.25 19.27 15.79
CA ARG A 546 -23.59 20.47 16.32
C ARG A 546 -22.37 20.81 15.47
N VAL A 547 -21.61 19.79 15.09
CA VAL A 547 -20.38 19.89 14.30
C VAL A 547 -20.35 18.80 13.24
N VAL A 548 -20.01 19.18 12.02
CA VAL A 548 -19.65 18.29 10.91
C VAL A 548 -18.14 18.30 10.72
N ILE A 549 -17.51 17.14 10.76
CA ILE A 549 -16.11 16.95 10.39
C ILE A 549 -16.09 16.35 8.99
N LEU A 550 -15.48 17.07 8.04
CA LEU A 550 -15.33 16.60 6.67
C LEU A 550 -14.29 15.47 6.59
N GLU A 551 -14.61 14.39 5.87
CA GLU A 551 -13.70 13.29 5.58
C GLU A 551 -13.24 13.26 4.13
N GLY A 552 -12.23 12.43 3.83
CA GLY A 552 -11.72 12.20 2.46
C GLY A 552 -10.75 13.26 1.93
N TYR A 553 -10.49 14.31 2.70
CA TYR A 553 -9.48 15.32 2.43
C TYR A 553 -8.11 14.91 2.96
N PHE A 554 -7.05 15.28 2.21
CA PHE A 554 -5.66 14.91 2.52
C PHE A 554 -5.35 13.40 2.48
N ASP A 555 -6.27 12.61 1.94
CA ASP A 555 -6.00 11.23 1.57
C ASP A 555 -4.97 11.22 0.41
N LEU A 556 -4.10 10.21 0.41
CA LEU A 556 -3.30 9.92 -0.78
C LEU A 556 -4.22 9.42 -1.91
N PRO A 557 -3.87 9.68 -3.18
CA PRO A 557 -4.79 9.41 -4.27
C PRO A 557 -5.12 7.93 -4.45
N ARG A 558 -6.43 7.63 -4.50
CA ARG A 558 -6.99 6.28 -4.53
C ARG A 558 -7.71 5.99 -5.84
N TRP A 559 -7.81 4.71 -6.16
CA TRP A 559 -8.62 4.21 -7.25
C TRP A 559 -9.98 3.77 -6.72
N SER A 560 -11.06 4.47 -7.08
CA SER A 560 -12.42 4.05 -6.72
C SER A 560 -13.30 4.12 -7.97
N GLY A 561 -13.90 2.98 -8.37
CA GLY A 561 -14.85 2.95 -9.48
C GLY A 561 -14.28 3.36 -10.85
N GLY A 562 -12.98 3.17 -11.08
CA GLY A 562 -12.35 3.47 -12.37
C GLY A 562 -11.81 4.89 -12.54
N LEU A 563 -11.96 5.76 -11.54
CA LEU A 563 -11.39 7.11 -11.54
C LEU A 563 -10.54 7.36 -10.28
N PRO A 564 -9.43 8.10 -10.40
CA PRO A 564 -8.75 8.67 -9.24
C PRO A 564 -9.71 9.59 -8.48
N LYS A 565 -10.07 9.22 -7.25
CA LYS A 565 -10.83 10.11 -6.36
C LYS A 565 -9.90 10.66 -5.29
N THR A 566 -9.87 11.98 -5.18
CA THR A 566 -9.32 12.70 -4.03
C THR A 566 -10.10 13.98 -3.87
N HIS A 567 -10.70 14.18 -2.71
CA HIS A 567 -11.22 15.48 -2.35
C HIS A 567 -10.03 16.43 -2.24
N ARG A 568 -10.10 17.54 -2.97
CA ARG A 568 -9.04 18.54 -3.02
C ARG A 568 -9.53 19.79 -2.35
N LEU A 569 -8.60 20.58 -1.83
CA LEU A 569 -8.97 21.83 -1.16
C LEU A 569 -9.64 22.86 -2.08
N GLY A 570 -9.64 22.63 -3.40
CA GLY A 570 -10.35 23.49 -4.35
C GLY A 570 -11.86 23.56 -4.13
N THR A 571 -12.49 22.50 -3.61
CA THR A 571 -13.95 22.42 -3.41
C THR A 571 -14.39 22.74 -1.98
N VAL A 572 -13.47 22.65 -1.01
CA VAL A 572 -13.81 22.68 0.43
C VAL A 572 -14.57 23.93 0.87
N LYS A 573 -14.26 25.10 0.29
CA LYS A 573 -14.91 26.36 0.66
C LYS A 573 -16.41 26.29 0.40
N GLN A 574 -16.78 25.80 -0.78
CA GLN A 574 -18.18 25.69 -1.20
C GLN A 574 -18.95 24.69 -0.34
N VAL A 575 -18.30 23.58 0.05
CA VAL A 575 -18.90 22.57 0.93
C VAL A 575 -19.11 23.11 2.34
N ILE A 576 -18.11 23.78 2.92
CA ILE A 576 -18.24 24.42 4.23
C ILE A 576 -19.37 25.47 4.21
N GLU A 577 -19.42 26.34 3.19
CA GLU A 577 -20.47 27.35 3.07
C GLU A 577 -21.86 26.74 2.91
N ARG A 578 -21.99 25.66 2.12
CA ARG A 578 -23.24 24.91 1.94
C ARG A 578 -23.73 24.34 3.27
N PHE A 579 -22.89 23.60 3.97
CA PHE A 579 -23.29 22.96 5.23
C PHE A 579 -23.50 23.98 6.36
N THR A 580 -22.71 25.06 6.42
CA THR A 580 -22.93 26.15 7.39
C THR A 580 -24.30 26.81 7.22
N LYS A 581 -24.78 26.97 5.97
CA LYS A 581 -26.14 27.49 5.71
C LYS A 581 -27.26 26.60 6.25
N LEU A 582 -26.99 25.30 6.46
CA LEU A 582 -27.91 24.35 7.08
C LEU A 582 -27.86 24.40 8.62
N GLY A 583 -27.13 25.34 9.22
CA GLY A 583 -27.12 25.60 10.66
C GLY A 583 -26.17 24.73 11.49
N THR A 584 -25.16 24.13 10.87
CA THR A 584 -24.10 23.37 11.58
C THR A 584 -22.75 24.06 11.49
N GLU A 585 -21.90 23.88 12.51
CA GLU A 585 -20.47 24.17 12.39
C GLU A 585 -19.81 23.12 11.50
N VAL A 586 -18.84 23.51 10.68
CA VAL A 586 -18.12 22.60 9.78
C VAL A 586 -16.62 22.74 9.99
N LEU A 587 -15.95 21.60 10.21
CA LEU A 587 -14.53 21.48 10.48
C LEU A 587 -13.85 20.64 9.40
N LEU A 588 -12.63 21.06 9.05
CA LEU A 588 -11.68 20.21 8.34
C LEU A 588 -10.47 19.97 9.23
N LEU A 589 -10.22 18.70 9.58
CA LEU A 589 -9.02 18.31 10.33
C LEU A 589 -7.89 17.95 9.35
N SER A 590 -6.66 18.30 9.72
CA SER A 590 -5.47 17.85 9.00
C SER A 590 -4.96 16.50 9.54
N PRO A 591 -4.12 15.76 8.81
CA PRO A 591 -3.55 14.50 9.28
C PRO A 591 -2.90 14.60 10.66
N GLY A 592 -3.42 13.85 11.64
CA GLY A 592 -2.95 13.83 13.02
C GLY A 592 -3.54 14.92 13.93
N GLN A 593 -4.33 15.84 13.39
CA GLN A 593 -4.95 16.92 14.17
C GLN A 593 -6.15 16.40 14.97
N GLU A 594 -6.14 16.72 16.26
CA GLU A 594 -7.22 16.41 17.19
C GLU A 594 -8.17 17.62 17.33
N TRP A 595 -9.46 17.34 17.36
CA TRP A 595 -10.49 18.26 17.80
C TRP A 595 -11.17 17.70 19.05
N GLN A 596 -11.41 18.57 20.03
CA GLN A 596 -12.06 18.20 21.26
C GLN A 596 -13.43 18.89 21.34
N ALA A 597 -14.46 18.10 21.60
CA ALA A 597 -15.80 18.63 21.83
C ALA A 597 -15.80 19.52 23.08
N LYS A 598 -16.11 20.81 22.88
CA LYS A 598 -16.33 21.77 23.97
C LYS A 598 -17.71 21.61 24.60
#